data_AF-A0A822B5Z4-F1
#
_entry.id   AF-A0A822B5Z4-F1
#
_cell.length_a   1.000
_cell.length_b   1.000
_cell.length_c   1.000
_cell.angle_alpha   90.00
_cell.angle_beta   90.00
_cell.angle_gamma   90.00
#
_symmetry.space_group_name_H-M   'P 1'
#
loop_
_entity.id
_entity.type
_entity.pdbx_description
1 polymer ?
#
loop_
_entity_poly.entity_id
_entity_poly.type
_entity_poly.pdbx_seq_one_letter_code
_entity_poly.pdbx_strand_id
1 'polypeptide(L)'
;ELIKNTCINENLVQNLIVNLIRENRINGNLIGTTKENSIFYPKLYTDAQAKYIESFFSQNGYIEYSLVRNLGVNDPEGQTKSVLKDRNQILFSTSGCIDLLKFLPQLEMNIESGLVSNEYVDVTTLMPNSFNDNDIEKLFKSETSIKELVKSLGGACMSNTFIIGKELQEKIDKKLNEICQEYAEKVRNRHKRYYQ
;
A
#
# COMPACT_ATOMS: atom_id res chain seq x y z
N GLU A 1 15.81 9.58 -29.69
CA GLU A 1 17.15 10.19 -29.87
C GLU A 1 17.88 9.68 -31.12
N LEU A 2 17.98 8.35 -31.31
CA LEU A 2 18.59 7.73 -32.52
C LEU A 2 18.03 8.24 -33.87
N ILE A 3 16.72 8.43 -33.96
CA ILE A 3 16.03 8.91 -35.17
C ILE A 3 16.31 10.40 -35.46
N LYS A 4 16.52 11.24 -34.43
CA LYS A 4 16.81 12.67 -34.64
C LYS A 4 18.23 12.89 -35.18
N ASN A 5 19.14 11.97 -34.92
CA ASN A 5 20.56 12.09 -35.28
C ASN A 5 20.94 11.33 -36.57
N THR A 6 20.02 10.54 -37.12
CA THR A 6 20.25 9.77 -38.34
C THR A 6 19.04 10.03 -39.23
N CYS A 7 19.22 10.57 -40.44
CA CYS A 7 18.12 10.89 -41.36
C CYS A 7 17.40 9.63 -41.92
N ILE A 8 17.09 8.66 -41.06
CA ILE A 8 16.60 7.33 -41.36
C ILE A 8 15.12 7.26 -40.99
N ASN A 9 14.32 6.63 -41.85
CA ASN A 9 12.89 6.44 -41.63
C ASN A 9 12.62 5.65 -40.34
N GLU A 10 11.72 6.15 -39.50
CA GLU A 10 11.36 5.53 -38.20
C GLU A 10 10.92 4.07 -38.33
N ASN A 11 10.15 3.75 -39.38
CA ASN A 11 9.69 2.39 -39.63
C ASN A 11 10.84 1.42 -39.94
N LEU A 12 11.90 1.90 -40.61
CA LEU A 12 13.07 1.08 -40.91
C LEU A 12 13.87 0.80 -39.64
N VAL A 13 14.03 1.80 -38.77
CA VAL A 13 14.72 1.63 -37.48
C VAL A 13 13.97 0.65 -36.59
N GLN A 14 12.64 0.74 -36.52
CA GLN A 14 11.83 -0.20 -35.74
C GLN A 14 11.88 -1.62 -36.28
N ASN A 15 11.72 -1.81 -37.59
CA ASN A 15 11.84 -3.12 -38.22
C ASN A 15 13.24 -3.71 -38.01
N LEU A 16 14.28 -2.89 -38.07
CA LEU A 16 15.65 -3.31 -37.77
C LEU A 16 15.78 -3.78 -36.32
N ILE A 17 15.28 -3.02 -35.35
CA ILE A 17 15.32 -3.40 -33.93
C ILE A 17 14.56 -4.73 -33.71
N VAL A 18 13.37 -4.89 -34.28
CA VAL A 18 12.60 -6.14 -34.20
C VAL A 18 13.38 -7.31 -34.80
N ASN A 19 14.02 -7.12 -35.96
CA ASN A 19 14.85 -8.16 -36.58
C ASN A 19 16.07 -8.50 -35.71
N LEU A 20 16.76 -7.50 -35.15
CA LEU A 20 17.90 -7.72 -34.27
C LEU A 20 17.50 -8.46 -32.98
N ILE A 21 16.32 -8.20 -32.43
CA ILE A 21 15.76 -8.96 -31.29
C ILE A 21 15.49 -10.40 -31.73
N ARG A 22 14.83 -10.61 -32.87
CA ARG A 22 14.50 -11.94 -33.41
C ARG A 22 15.73 -12.79 -33.71
N GLU A 23 16.80 -12.16 -34.18
CA GLU A 23 18.10 -12.79 -34.44
C GLU A 23 18.94 -12.97 -33.15
N ASN A 24 18.42 -12.61 -31.97
CA ASN A 24 19.13 -12.60 -30.69
C ASN A 24 20.43 -11.79 -30.70
N ARG A 25 20.54 -10.78 -31.57
CA ARG A 25 21.70 -9.87 -31.64
C ARG A 25 21.64 -8.76 -30.60
N ILE A 26 20.43 -8.39 -30.20
CA ILE A 26 20.17 -7.49 -29.07
C ILE A 26 19.13 -8.13 -28.16
N ASN A 27 19.32 -8.00 -26.84
CA ASN A 27 18.40 -8.52 -25.85
C ASN A 27 17.57 -7.37 -25.27
N GLY A 28 16.26 -7.42 -25.47
CA GLY A 28 15.33 -6.41 -24.98
C GLY A 28 13.97 -6.54 -25.64
N ASN A 29 13.07 -5.63 -25.29
CA ASN A 29 11.71 -5.59 -25.81
C ASN A 29 11.40 -4.22 -26.40
N LEU A 30 10.62 -4.21 -27.48
CA LEU A 30 10.10 -2.97 -28.05
C LEU A 30 8.65 -2.79 -27.54
N ILE A 31 8.39 -1.71 -26.81
CA ILE A 31 7.07 -1.41 -26.21
C ILE A 31 6.47 -0.17 -26.88
N GLY A 32 5.24 -0.27 -27.38
CA GLY A 32 4.48 0.84 -27.96
C GLY A 32 3.33 0.34 -28.85
N THR A 33 2.18 1.00 -28.80
CA THR A 33 0.96 0.63 -29.55
C THR A 33 0.92 1.20 -30.97
N THR A 34 1.71 2.23 -31.26
CA THR A 34 1.77 2.90 -32.55
C THR A 34 3.21 3.04 -33.04
N LYS A 35 3.37 3.07 -34.37
CA LYS A 35 4.66 3.19 -35.07
C LYS A 35 5.42 4.48 -34.79
N GLU A 36 4.83 5.44 -34.08
CA GLU A 36 5.47 6.75 -33.82
C GLU A 36 6.01 6.86 -32.38
N ASN A 37 5.68 5.91 -31.48
CA ASN A 37 6.02 6.00 -30.05
C ASN A 37 6.63 4.72 -29.46
N SER A 38 7.23 3.84 -30.28
CA SER A 38 7.85 2.62 -29.77
C SER A 38 9.17 2.91 -29.04
N ILE A 39 9.31 2.43 -27.82
CA ILE A 39 10.52 2.56 -26.99
C ILE A 39 11.17 1.19 -26.85
N PHE A 40 12.45 1.09 -27.15
CA PHE A 40 13.24 -0.13 -26.89
C PHE A 40 13.73 -0.14 -25.45
N TYR A 41 13.41 -1.20 -24.73
CA TYR A 41 13.87 -1.48 -23.37
C TYR A 41 14.89 -2.61 -23.39
N PRO A 42 16.19 -2.32 -23.14
CA PRO A 42 17.21 -3.35 -23.01
C PRO A 42 16.89 -4.33 -21.89
N LYS A 43 17.16 -5.62 -22.10
CA LYS A 43 16.92 -6.67 -21.10
C LYS A 43 17.68 -6.43 -19.79
N LEU A 44 18.89 -5.89 -19.86
CA LEU A 44 19.68 -5.52 -18.68
C LEU A 44 18.91 -4.58 -17.75
N TYR A 45 18.15 -3.64 -18.33
CA TYR A 45 17.36 -2.68 -17.56
C TYR A 45 16.20 -3.36 -16.85
N THR A 46 15.46 -4.21 -17.57
CA THR A 46 14.34 -4.97 -16.98
C THR A 46 14.82 -5.95 -15.90
N ASP A 47 15.97 -6.58 -16.10
CA ASP A 47 16.57 -7.50 -15.13
C ASP A 47 17.05 -6.75 -13.88
N ALA A 48 17.63 -5.55 -14.04
CA ALA A 48 18.03 -4.70 -12.92
C ALA A 48 16.83 -4.23 -12.10
N GLN A 49 15.73 -3.81 -12.76
CA GLN A 49 14.48 -3.44 -12.09
C GLN A 49 13.89 -4.63 -11.33
N ALA A 50 13.81 -5.80 -11.95
CA ALA A 50 13.30 -7.02 -11.33
C ALA A 50 14.12 -7.41 -10.10
N LYS A 51 15.46 -7.38 -10.22
CA LYS A 51 16.38 -7.66 -9.11
C LYS A 51 16.22 -6.65 -7.97
N TYR A 52 16.02 -5.37 -8.29
CA TYR A 52 15.77 -4.34 -7.27
C TYR A 52 14.47 -4.64 -6.51
N ILE A 53 13.37 -4.90 -7.24
CA ILE A 53 12.06 -5.23 -6.65
C ILE A 53 12.19 -6.44 -5.72
N GLU A 54 12.81 -7.52 -6.21
CA GLU A 54 12.99 -8.74 -5.43
C GLU A 54 13.85 -8.51 -4.18
N SER A 55 14.97 -7.79 -4.32
CA SER A 55 15.89 -7.53 -3.20
C SER A 55 15.25 -6.64 -2.14
N PHE A 56 14.59 -5.55 -2.56
CA PHE A 56 13.92 -4.63 -1.65
C PHE A 56 12.79 -5.33 -0.90
N PHE A 57 11.94 -6.07 -1.62
CA PHE A 57 10.83 -6.81 -1.01
C PHE A 57 11.32 -7.89 -0.05
N SER A 58 12.35 -8.64 -0.43
CA SER A 58 12.92 -9.69 0.42
C SER A 58 13.53 -9.15 1.71
N GLN A 59 14.09 -7.93 1.69
CA GLN A 59 14.66 -7.28 2.87
C GLN A 59 13.59 -6.66 3.77
N ASN A 60 12.68 -5.87 3.19
CA ASN A 60 11.76 -5.02 3.96
C ASN A 60 10.42 -5.69 4.24
N GLY A 61 10.05 -6.74 3.50
CA GLY A 61 8.73 -7.36 3.61
C GLY A 61 7.61 -6.52 2.98
N TYR A 62 7.93 -5.47 2.25
CA TYR A 62 6.98 -4.70 1.45
C TYR A 62 7.71 -4.00 0.29
N ILE A 63 6.95 -3.49 -0.67
CA ILE A 63 7.45 -2.53 -1.66
C ILE A 63 6.34 -1.58 -2.09
N GLU A 64 6.69 -0.31 -2.23
CA GLU A 64 5.77 0.75 -2.63
C GLU A 64 5.82 0.94 -4.16
N TYR A 65 4.66 1.12 -4.80
CA TYR A 65 4.62 1.34 -6.25
C TYR A 65 5.17 2.71 -6.65
N SER A 66 5.23 3.68 -5.75
CA SER A 66 5.97 4.94 -5.95
C SER A 66 7.45 4.67 -6.24
N LEU A 67 8.09 3.80 -5.45
CA LEU A 67 9.48 3.40 -5.64
C LEU A 67 9.67 2.67 -6.98
N VAL A 68 8.76 1.75 -7.31
CA VAL A 68 8.82 1.00 -8.57
C VAL A 68 8.63 1.93 -9.78
N ARG A 69 7.73 2.93 -9.71
CA ARG A 69 7.61 3.98 -10.75
C ARG A 69 8.90 4.77 -10.91
N ASN A 70 9.58 5.10 -9.81
CA ASN A 70 10.84 5.83 -9.85
C ASN A 70 11.97 5.05 -10.54
N LEU A 71 11.84 3.72 -10.69
CA LEU A 71 12.73 2.91 -11.51
C LEU A 71 12.44 3.00 -13.02
N GLY A 72 11.44 3.77 -13.45
CA GLY A 72 11.03 3.87 -14.85
C GLY A 72 10.09 2.75 -15.31
N VAL A 73 9.40 2.08 -14.39
CA VAL A 73 8.42 1.03 -14.71
C VAL A 73 7.06 1.66 -15.00
N ASN A 74 6.48 1.36 -16.16
CA ASN A 74 5.18 1.91 -16.61
C ASN A 74 3.98 1.29 -15.88
N ASP A 75 4.01 -0.02 -15.63
CA ASP A 75 3.01 -0.76 -14.85
C ASP A 75 3.68 -1.36 -13.60
N PRO A 76 3.76 -0.60 -12.49
CA PRO A 76 4.41 -1.04 -11.26
C PRO A 76 3.80 -2.29 -10.66
N GLU A 77 2.47 -2.39 -10.65
CA GLU A 77 1.76 -3.51 -10.04
C GLU A 77 1.97 -4.78 -10.87
N GLY A 78 1.79 -4.70 -12.19
CA GLY A 78 2.01 -5.84 -13.09
C GLY A 78 3.44 -6.35 -13.06
N GLN A 79 4.43 -5.44 -13.09
CA GLN A 79 5.84 -5.83 -13.00
C GLN A 79 6.14 -6.48 -11.64
N THR A 80 5.64 -5.91 -10.54
CA THR A 80 5.87 -6.47 -9.20
C THR A 80 5.23 -7.85 -9.05
N LYS A 81 4.00 -8.05 -9.55
CA LYS A 81 3.36 -9.37 -9.60
C LYS A 81 4.14 -10.38 -10.45
N SER A 82 4.69 -9.96 -11.58
CA SER A 82 5.51 -10.82 -12.43
C SER A 82 6.81 -11.24 -11.74
N VAL A 83 7.45 -10.32 -11.01
CA VAL A 83 8.71 -10.59 -10.27
C VAL A 83 8.44 -11.49 -9.06
N LEU A 84 7.34 -11.26 -8.35
CA LEU A 84 7.00 -11.96 -7.11
C LEU A 84 6.02 -13.13 -7.32
N LYS A 85 5.85 -13.61 -8.56
CA LYS A 85 4.86 -14.64 -8.92
C LYS A 85 5.01 -15.96 -8.14
N ASP A 86 6.23 -16.28 -7.73
CA ASP A 86 6.56 -17.53 -7.02
C ASP A 86 6.51 -17.34 -5.49
N ARG A 87 6.20 -16.13 -5.02
CA ARG A 87 5.99 -15.83 -3.60
C ARG A 87 4.51 -15.98 -3.26
N ASN A 88 4.25 -16.63 -2.13
CA ASN A 88 2.90 -16.80 -1.59
C ASN A 88 2.62 -15.74 -0.52
N GLN A 89 1.34 -15.55 -0.19
CA GLN A 89 0.89 -14.68 0.91
C GLN A 89 1.37 -13.23 0.80
N ILE A 90 1.26 -12.69 -0.41
CA ILE A 90 1.48 -11.27 -0.67
C ILE A 90 0.13 -10.58 -0.80
N LEU A 91 -0.07 -9.52 -0.01
CA LEU A 91 -1.18 -8.61 -0.20
C LEU A 91 -0.77 -7.53 -1.20
N PHE A 92 -1.37 -7.55 -2.39
CA PHE A 92 -1.24 -6.48 -3.36
C PHE A 92 -2.33 -5.43 -3.13
N SER A 93 -1.95 -4.18 -2.93
CA SER A 93 -2.84 -3.04 -2.67
C SER A 93 -2.58 -1.92 -3.68
N THR A 94 -3.27 -0.79 -3.54
CA THR A 94 -3.16 0.29 -4.53
C THR A 94 -1.83 1.04 -4.44
N SER A 95 -1.28 1.13 -3.23
CA SER A 95 -0.04 1.87 -2.96
C SER A 95 1.23 1.01 -3.08
N GLY A 96 1.10 -0.32 -3.02
CA GLY A 96 2.22 -1.26 -2.98
C GLY A 96 1.78 -2.67 -2.64
N CYS A 97 2.72 -3.51 -2.23
CA CYS A 97 2.42 -4.84 -1.71
C CYS A 97 3.22 -5.18 -0.45
N ILE A 98 2.67 -6.08 0.36
CA ILE A 98 3.22 -6.47 1.67
C ILE A 98 3.32 -8.00 1.74
N ASP A 99 4.42 -8.49 2.30
CA ASP A 99 4.63 -9.88 2.72
C ASP A 99 3.85 -10.13 4.02
N LEU A 100 2.69 -10.79 3.91
CA LEU A 100 1.81 -11.02 5.06
C LEU A 100 2.46 -11.92 6.10
N LEU A 101 3.34 -12.83 5.70
CA LEU A 101 4.03 -13.73 6.64
C LEU A 101 4.97 -12.97 7.58
N LYS A 102 5.59 -11.90 7.09
CA LYS A 102 6.46 -11.05 7.91
C LYS A 102 5.68 -9.99 8.67
N PHE A 103 4.66 -9.43 8.04
CA PHE A 103 3.94 -8.28 8.55
C PHE A 103 2.91 -8.63 9.63
N LEU A 104 2.10 -9.68 9.42
CA LEU A 104 1.00 -10.03 10.32
C LEU A 104 1.45 -10.34 11.74
N PRO A 105 2.49 -11.16 12.00
CA PRO A 105 2.88 -11.47 13.36
C PRO A 105 3.31 -10.24 14.16
N GLN A 106 4.00 -9.30 13.50
CA GLN A 106 4.41 -8.05 14.14
C GLN A 106 3.19 -7.15 14.42
N LEU A 107 2.26 -7.05 13.46
CA LEU A 107 1.04 -6.27 13.64
C LEU A 107 0.19 -6.83 14.80
N GLU A 108 -0.04 -8.14 14.81
CA GLU A 108 -0.80 -8.85 15.85
C GLU A 108 -0.18 -8.64 17.23
N MET A 109 1.14 -8.75 17.36
CA MET A 109 1.85 -8.51 18.61
C MET A 109 1.69 -7.06 19.13
N ASN A 110 1.71 -6.06 18.24
CA ASN A 110 1.49 -4.66 18.63
C ASN A 110 0.03 -4.41 19.05
N ILE A 111 -0.92 -5.05 18.37
CA ILE A 111 -2.34 -4.98 18.73
C ILE A 111 -2.57 -5.63 20.09
N GLU A 112 -2.02 -6.82 20.31
CA GLU A 112 -2.14 -7.55 21.57
C GLU A 112 -1.56 -6.74 22.74
N SER A 113 -0.34 -6.20 22.59
CA SER A 113 0.31 -5.44 23.66
C SER A 113 -0.45 -4.15 24.01
N GLY A 114 -0.97 -3.43 23.00
CA GLY A 114 -1.78 -2.23 23.20
C GLY A 114 -3.10 -2.54 23.90
N LEU A 115 -3.79 -3.62 23.50
CA LEU A 115 -5.05 -4.02 24.12
C LEU A 115 -4.87 -4.52 25.56
N VAL A 116 -3.83 -5.32 25.84
CA VAL A 116 -3.50 -5.76 27.20
C VAL A 116 -3.18 -4.57 28.12
N SER A 117 -2.55 -3.53 27.57
CA SER A 117 -2.25 -2.30 28.32
C SER A 117 -3.44 -1.33 28.44
N ASN A 118 -4.61 -1.71 27.92
CA ASN A 118 -5.79 -0.84 27.82
C ASN A 118 -5.51 0.48 27.10
N GLU A 119 -4.67 0.45 26.07
CA GLU A 119 -4.37 1.59 25.20
C GLU A 119 -5.16 1.49 23.89
N TYR A 120 -4.92 2.44 23.00
CA TYR A 120 -5.35 2.35 21.61
C TYR A 120 -4.14 2.08 20.73
N VAL A 121 -4.37 1.43 19.60
CA VAL A 121 -3.37 1.15 18.58
C VAL A 121 -3.83 1.80 17.29
N ASP A 122 -3.00 2.68 16.75
CA ASP A 122 -3.20 3.26 15.43
C ASP A 122 -2.39 2.46 14.41
N VAL A 123 -3.10 1.66 13.60
CA VAL A 123 -2.51 0.79 12.59
C VAL A 123 -1.80 1.59 11.50
N THR A 124 -2.21 2.84 11.24
CA THR A 124 -1.54 3.68 10.23
C THR A 124 -0.07 3.91 10.58
N THR A 125 0.26 3.96 11.86
CA THR A 125 1.64 4.14 12.36
C THR A 125 2.51 2.90 12.20
N LEU A 126 1.89 1.73 12.00
CA LEU A 126 2.55 0.44 11.82
C LEU A 126 2.69 0.06 10.33
N MET A 127 1.98 0.78 9.45
CA MET A 127 2.04 0.57 8.01
C MET A 127 3.20 1.37 7.39
N PRO A 128 3.74 0.92 6.24
CA PRO A 128 4.65 1.77 5.48
C PRO A 128 3.96 3.05 5.01
N ASN A 129 4.69 4.18 4.98
CA ASN A 129 4.12 5.52 4.81
C ASN A 129 3.29 5.72 3.53
N SER A 130 3.58 4.99 2.45
CA SER A 130 2.78 5.11 1.22
C SER A 130 1.41 4.44 1.31
N PHE A 131 1.17 3.56 2.29
CA PHE A 131 -0.10 2.84 2.43
C PHE A 131 -1.14 3.71 3.11
N ASN A 132 -2.33 3.76 2.51
CA ASN A 132 -3.44 4.58 2.98
C ASN A 132 -4.54 3.73 3.65
N ASP A 133 -5.56 4.41 4.18
CA ASP A 133 -6.70 3.78 4.87
C ASP A 133 -7.41 2.71 4.02
N ASN A 134 -7.48 2.86 2.69
CA ASN A 134 -8.09 1.85 1.82
C ASN A 134 -7.22 0.59 1.74
N ASP A 135 -5.90 0.74 1.77
CA ASP A 135 -4.98 -0.40 1.78
C ASP A 135 -5.06 -1.16 3.11
N ILE A 136 -5.23 -0.43 4.22
CA ILE A 136 -5.49 -1.00 5.56
C ILE A 136 -6.85 -1.71 5.58
N GLU A 137 -7.90 -1.08 5.07
CA GLU A 137 -9.21 -1.72 4.97
C GLU A 137 -9.14 -3.02 4.16
N LYS A 138 -8.35 -3.03 3.07
CA LYS A 138 -8.12 -4.23 2.27
C LYS A 138 -7.42 -5.33 3.07
N LEU A 139 -6.40 -4.98 3.87
CA LEU A 139 -5.72 -5.92 4.78
C LEU A 139 -6.71 -6.54 5.77
N PHE A 140 -7.54 -5.74 6.44
CA PHE A 140 -8.53 -6.23 7.40
C PHE A 140 -9.65 -7.06 6.75
N LYS A 141 -9.89 -6.87 5.46
CA LYS A 141 -10.83 -7.68 4.68
C LYS A 141 -10.23 -9.02 4.25
N SER A 142 -8.94 -9.06 3.91
CA SER A 142 -8.28 -10.31 3.51
C SER A 142 -7.90 -11.19 4.70
N GLU A 143 -7.45 -10.59 5.80
CA GLU A 143 -6.94 -11.31 6.96
C GLU A 143 -7.91 -11.25 8.14
N THR A 144 -8.54 -12.38 8.48
CA THR A 144 -9.50 -12.46 9.59
C THR A 144 -8.84 -12.61 10.96
N SER A 145 -7.57 -13.03 11.01
CA SER A 145 -6.83 -13.27 12.25
C SER A 145 -6.79 -12.01 13.13
N ILE A 146 -6.60 -10.83 12.53
CA ILE A 146 -6.60 -9.55 13.24
C ILE A 146 -7.95 -9.31 13.92
N LYS A 147 -9.07 -9.56 13.23
CA LYS A 147 -10.42 -9.37 13.80
C LYS A 147 -10.71 -10.35 14.92
N GLU A 148 -10.26 -11.59 14.78
CA GLU A 148 -10.40 -12.64 15.79
C GLU A 148 -9.59 -12.30 17.05
N LEU A 149 -8.35 -11.82 16.88
CA LEU A 149 -7.48 -11.34 17.95
C LEU A 149 -8.10 -10.15 18.70
N VAL A 150 -8.55 -9.13 17.98
CA VAL A 150 -9.19 -7.95 18.59
C VAL A 150 -10.41 -8.39 19.41
N LYS A 151 -11.24 -9.29 18.87
CA LYS A 151 -12.42 -9.80 19.56
C LYS A 151 -12.07 -10.65 20.78
N SER A 152 -11.04 -11.49 20.71
CA SER A 152 -10.64 -12.37 21.83
C SER A 152 -10.12 -11.57 23.02
N LEU A 153 -9.43 -10.46 22.76
CA LEU A 153 -8.94 -9.51 23.76
C LEU A 153 -9.99 -8.47 24.19
N GLY A 154 -11.22 -8.58 23.67
CA GLY A 154 -12.32 -7.67 24.01
C GLY A 154 -12.17 -6.26 23.43
N GLY A 155 -11.24 -6.01 22.52
CA GLY A 155 -11.09 -4.74 21.84
C GLY A 155 -12.17 -4.49 20.80
N ALA A 156 -12.24 -3.24 20.34
CA ALA A 156 -13.09 -2.84 19.23
C ALA A 156 -12.24 -2.14 18.16
N CYS A 157 -12.54 -2.40 16.89
CA CYS A 157 -11.92 -1.68 15.78
C CYS A 157 -12.79 -0.47 15.41
N MET A 158 -12.20 0.71 15.45
CA MET A 158 -12.79 1.99 15.05
C MET A 158 -12.23 2.38 13.69
N SER A 159 -13.12 2.64 12.72
CA SER A 159 -12.76 3.15 11.38
C SER A 159 -11.73 2.30 10.59
N ASN A 160 -11.55 1.02 10.94
CA ASN A 160 -10.56 0.09 10.36
C ASN A 160 -9.08 0.47 10.54
N THR A 161 -8.78 1.61 11.16
CA THR A 161 -7.41 2.12 11.38
C THR A 161 -7.04 2.18 12.85
N PHE A 162 -8.03 2.39 13.73
CA PHE A 162 -7.81 2.44 15.18
C PHE A 162 -8.37 1.20 15.84
N ILE A 163 -7.65 0.66 16.81
CA ILE A 163 -8.11 -0.44 17.64
C ILE A 163 -8.04 0.04 19.09
N ILE A 164 -9.13 -0.12 19.83
CA ILE A 164 -9.26 0.39 21.20
C ILE A 164 -9.59 -0.75 22.17
N GLY A 165 -8.95 -0.73 23.33
CA GLY A 165 -9.29 -1.62 24.45
C GLY A 165 -10.64 -1.26 25.06
N LYS A 166 -11.40 -2.28 25.48
CA LYS A 166 -12.75 -2.11 26.04
C LYS A 166 -12.82 -1.13 27.19
N GLU A 167 -11.88 -1.25 28.13
CA GLU A 167 -11.88 -0.41 29.33
C GLU A 167 -11.61 1.07 28.99
N LEU A 168 -10.72 1.31 28.03
CA LEU A 168 -10.46 2.66 27.53
C LEU A 168 -11.68 3.22 26.80
N GLN A 169 -12.34 2.39 25.97
CA GLN A 169 -13.57 2.77 25.29
C GLN A 169 -14.66 3.18 26.29
N GLU A 170 -14.92 2.35 27.31
CA GLU A 170 -15.93 2.65 28.35
C GLU A 170 -15.59 3.94 29.12
N LYS A 171 -14.32 4.17 29.43
CA LYS A 171 -13.86 5.42 30.08
C LYS A 171 -14.09 6.64 29.19
N ILE A 172 -13.81 6.53 27.90
CA ILE A 172 -14.04 7.62 26.93
C ILE A 172 -15.54 7.88 26.78
N ASP A 173 -16.35 6.84 26.62
CA ASP A 173 -17.80 6.97 26.47
C ASP A 173 -18.44 7.64 27.69
N LYS A 174 -18.02 7.26 28.90
CA LYS A 174 -18.48 7.92 30.14
C LYS A 174 -18.13 9.40 30.16
N LYS A 175 -16.88 9.75 29.87
CA LYS A 175 -16.40 11.14 29.90
C LYS A 175 -17.05 12.00 28.80
N LEU A 176 -17.28 11.43 27.61
CA LEU A 176 -18.02 12.10 26.55
C LEU A 176 -19.47 12.38 26.95
N ASN A 177 -20.14 11.41 27.58
CA ASN A 177 -21.51 11.60 28.06
C ASN A 177 -21.61 12.70 29.14
N GLU A 178 -20.65 12.78 30.06
CA GLU A 178 -20.57 13.85 31.06
C GLU A 178 -20.44 15.23 30.40
N ILE A 179 -19.53 15.38 29.42
CA ILE A 179 -19.32 16.63 28.68
C ILE A 179 -20.58 17.01 27.88
N CYS A 180 -21.23 16.04 27.24
CA CYS A 180 -22.48 16.27 26.51
C CYS A 180 -23.60 16.76 27.42
N GLN A 181 -23.73 16.21 28.63
CA GLN A 181 -24.71 16.67 29.62
C GLN A 181 -24.42 18.10 30.07
N GLU A 182 -23.17 18.41 30.43
CA GLU A 182 -22.78 19.78 30.80
C GLU A 182 -23.07 20.79 29.69
N TYR A 183 -22.78 20.43 28.43
CA TYR A 183 -23.03 21.30 27.30
C TYR A 183 -24.53 21.50 27.07
N ALA A 184 -25.34 20.44 27.16
CA ALA A 184 -26.79 20.52 27.05
C ALA A 184 -27.40 21.43 28.14
N GLU A 185 -26.91 21.34 29.37
CA GLU A 185 -27.33 22.22 30.47
C GLU A 185 -26.93 23.68 30.23
N LYS A 186 -25.70 23.93 29.77
CA LYS A 186 -25.23 25.29 29.41
C LYS A 186 -26.09 25.92 28.32
N VAL A 187 -26.43 25.16 27.26
CA VAL A 187 -27.30 25.63 26.18
C VAL A 187 -28.71 25.90 26.68
N ARG A 188 -29.28 25.00 27.49
CA ARG A 188 -30.63 25.14 28.06
C ARG A 188 -30.71 26.37 28.98
N ASN A 189 -29.68 26.63 29.77
CA ASN A 189 -29.60 27.81 30.65
C ASN A 189 -29.42 29.12 29.86
N ARG A 190 -28.66 29.11 28.75
CA ARG A 190 -28.59 30.27 27.84
C ARG A 190 -29.95 30.57 27.20
N HIS A 191 -30.66 29.55 26.73
CA HIS A 191 -32.00 29.73 26.17
C HIS A 191 -32.97 30.34 27.19
N LYS A 192 -32.99 29.86 28.44
CA LYS A 192 -33.84 30.45 29.49
C LYS A 192 -33.57 31.93 29.76
N ARG A 193 -32.31 32.38 29.66
CA ARG A 193 -31.93 33.79 29.84
C ARG A 193 -32.31 34.70 28.67
N TYR A 194 -32.58 34.15 27.48
CA TYR A 194 -32.99 34.93 26.30
C TYR A 194 -34.50 35.20 26.24
N TYR A 195 -35.30 34.42 26.97
CA TYR A 195 -36.75 34.51 27.01
C TYR A 195 -37.29 34.97 28.38
N GLN A 196 -36.41 35.45 29.27
CA GLN A 196 -36.72 36.19 30.50
C GLN A 196 -36.28 37.63 30.33
#